data_AF-A0A932XK66-F1
#
_entry.id   AF-A0A932XK66-F1
#
_cell.length_a   1.000
_cell.length_b   1.000
_cell.length_c   1.000
_cell.angle_alpha   90.00
_cell.angle_beta   90.00
_cell.angle_gamma   90.00
#
_symmetry.space_group_name_H-M   'P 1'
#
loop_
_entity.id
_entity.type
_entity.pdbx_description
1 polymer ?
#
loop_
_entity_poly.entity_id
_entity_poly.type
_entity_poly.pdbx_seq_one_letter_code
_entity_poly.pdbx_strand_id
1 'polypeptide(L)'
;MEKSREMAATPHLHSVLTQLIRPLLLSGLLLSSILLTVSEAQITSAITSDGTLGTTVTQVGNVHDINGGTISGNNLFHSFGLFSVGTGDVASFNGPGGIENILSRVTGGQQSLIDGTLRSTIPGANLFLLNPAGVLFGS
;
A
#
# COMPACT_ATOMS: atom_id res chain seq x y z
N MET A 1 -78.46 2.82 -42.67
CA MET A 1 -77.10 3.30 -42.96
C MET A 1 -76.60 4.01 -41.72
N GLU A 2 -75.78 3.28 -40.98
CA GLU A 2 -75.18 3.62 -39.69
C GLU A 2 -74.21 4.81 -39.85
N LYS A 3 -74.35 5.85 -39.04
CA LYS A 3 -73.31 6.87 -38.89
C LYS A 3 -72.76 6.75 -37.47
N SER A 4 -71.74 5.89 -37.35
CA SER A 4 -70.99 5.66 -36.12
C SER A 4 -70.31 6.95 -35.66
N ARG A 5 -70.57 7.37 -34.42
CA ARG A 5 -69.92 8.50 -33.76
C ARG A 5 -68.64 7.99 -33.11
N GLU A 6 -67.50 8.36 -33.67
CA GLU A 6 -66.19 8.12 -33.10
C GLU A 6 -65.88 9.22 -32.06
N MET A 7 -65.73 8.81 -30.81
CA MET A 7 -65.49 9.67 -29.66
C MET A 7 -63.98 9.65 -29.37
N ALA A 8 -63.29 10.75 -29.71
CA ALA A 8 -61.85 10.88 -29.55
C ALA A 8 -61.49 10.96 -28.05
N ALA A 9 -60.74 9.97 -27.56
CA ALA A 9 -60.17 9.97 -26.23
C ALA A 9 -58.95 10.92 -26.16
N THR A 10 -58.85 11.67 -25.08
CA THR A 10 -57.99 12.84 -24.88
C THR A 10 -56.50 12.50 -24.65
N PRO A 11 -55.53 13.26 -25.20
CA PRO A 11 -54.10 12.93 -25.18
C PRO A 11 -53.32 13.38 -23.94
N HIS A 12 -53.99 13.77 -22.84
CA HIS A 12 -53.33 14.44 -21.73
C HIS A 12 -52.61 13.52 -20.72
N LEU A 13 -52.95 12.23 -20.64
CA LEU A 13 -52.39 11.34 -19.62
C LEU A 13 -50.93 10.96 -19.85
N HIS A 14 -50.50 10.88 -21.12
CA HIS A 14 -49.15 10.45 -21.49
C HIS A 14 -48.07 11.52 -21.25
N SER A 15 -48.45 12.80 -21.25
CA SER A 15 -47.54 13.94 -21.08
C SER A 15 -47.12 14.15 -19.61
N VAL A 16 -48.04 13.97 -18.67
CA VAL A 16 -47.78 14.17 -17.23
C VAL A 16 -46.92 13.04 -16.66
N LEU A 17 -47.09 11.81 -17.15
CA LEU A 17 -46.31 10.65 -16.71
C LEU A 17 -44.82 10.75 -17.09
N THR A 18 -44.50 11.35 -18.23
CA THR A 18 -43.11 11.49 -18.71
C THR A 18 -42.34 12.63 -18.04
N GLN A 19 -43.02 13.65 -17.51
CA GLN A 19 -42.37 14.80 -16.85
C GLN A 19 -41.91 14.51 -15.42
N LEU A 20 -42.54 13.56 -14.72
CA LEU A 20 -42.20 13.19 -13.33
C LEU A 20 -41.06 12.18 -13.22
N ILE A 21 -40.80 11.40 -14.27
CA ILE A 21 -39.77 10.34 -14.27
C ILE A 21 -38.37 10.90 -14.62
N ARG A 22 -38.31 12.03 -15.34
CA ARG A 22 -37.06 12.65 -15.81
C ARG A 22 -36.12 13.19 -14.72
N PRO A 23 -36.57 13.90 -13.67
CA PRO A 23 -35.65 14.37 -12.61
C PRO A 23 -35.19 13.23 -11.68
N LEU A 24 -35.94 12.13 -11.61
CA LEU A 24 -35.63 10.95 -10.79
C LEU A 24 -34.49 10.10 -11.40
N LEU A 25 -34.40 10.07 -12.74
CA LEU A 25 -33.30 9.41 -13.45
C LEU A 25 -32.00 10.24 -13.45
N LEU A 26 -32.11 11.57 -13.44
CA LEU A 26 -30.95 12.48 -13.39
C LEU A 26 -30.32 12.57 -11.99
N SER A 27 -31.13 12.51 -10.92
CA SER A 27 -30.62 12.52 -9.53
C SER A 27 -29.94 11.21 -9.14
N GLY A 28 -30.41 10.07 -9.65
CA GLY A 28 -29.77 8.76 -9.46
C GLY A 28 -28.37 8.67 -10.10
N LEU A 29 -28.17 9.29 -11.26
CA LEU A 29 -26.85 9.36 -11.90
C LEU A 29 -25.86 10.25 -11.13
N LEU A 30 -26.32 11.37 -10.56
CA LEU A 30 -25.47 12.28 -9.77
C LEU A 30 -25.08 11.69 -8.39
N LEU A 31 -25.95 10.90 -7.76
CA LEU A 31 -25.62 10.16 -6.54
C LEU A 31 -24.68 8.98 -6.79
N SER A 32 -24.76 8.34 -7.97
CA SER A 32 -23.87 7.25 -8.36
C SER A 32 -22.43 7.71 -8.69
N SER A 33 -22.23 8.99 -9.05
CA SER A 33 -20.91 9.52 -9.40
C SER A 33 -20.01 9.88 -8.20
N ILE A 34 -20.51 9.82 -6.96
CA ILE A 34 -19.78 10.29 -5.76
C ILE A 34 -19.01 9.18 -5.01
N LEU A 35 -19.11 7.90 -5.42
CA LEU A 35 -18.45 6.79 -4.71
C LEU A 35 -17.29 6.12 -5.47
N LEU A 36 -16.58 6.86 -6.33
CA LEU A 36 -15.28 6.40 -6.82
C LEU A 36 -14.20 6.87 -5.84
N THR A 37 -14.11 6.22 -4.68
CA THR A 37 -12.90 6.34 -3.86
C THR A 37 -11.78 5.60 -4.57
N VAL A 38 -10.82 6.33 -5.13
CA VAL A 38 -9.58 5.76 -5.62
C VAL A 38 -8.82 5.26 -4.39
N SER A 39 -8.71 3.94 -4.22
CA SER A 39 -7.78 3.35 -3.26
C SER A 39 -6.39 3.41 -3.87
N GLU A 40 -5.48 4.18 -3.28
CA GLU A 40 -4.08 4.11 -3.66
C GLU A 40 -3.52 2.72 -3.30
N ALA A 41 -2.74 2.13 -4.21
CA ALA A 41 -2.09 0.85 -3.94
C ALA A 41 -1.01 1.05 -2.90
N GLN A 42 -1.23 0.56 -1.68
CA GLN A 42 -0.23 0.66 -0.61
C GLN A 42 0.95 -0.26 -0.89
N ILE A 43 2.13 0.19 -0.52
CA ILE A 43 3.33 -0.64 -0.53
C ILE A 43 3.16 -1.78 0.46
N THR A 44 3.26 -3.01 -0.04
CA THR A 44 3.29 -4.19 0.82
C THR A 44 4.71 -4.40 1.32
N SER A 45 4.89 -4.48 2.64
CA SER A 45 6.18 -4.83 3.24
C SER A 45 6.64 -6.20 2.76
N ALA A 46 7.89 -6.27 2.32
CA ALA A 46 8.54 -7.50 1.88
C ALA A 46 9.98 -7.47 2.36
N ILE A 47 10.23 -8.12 3.50
CA ILE A 47 11.53 -8.18 4.14
C ILE A 47 11.90 -9.66 4.30
N THR A 48 12.87 -10.13 3.51
CA THR A 48 13.30 -11.52 3.52
C THR A 48 14.81 -11.60 3.65
N SER A 49 15.31 -12.55 4.44
CA SER A 49 16.74 -12.85 4.48
C SER A 49 17.18 -13.53 3.17
N ASP A 50 18.40 -13.26 2.71
CA ASP A 50 19.00 -14.05 1.63
C ASP A 50 19.78 -15.29 2.13
N GLY A 51 19.82 -15.48 3.46
CA GLY A 51 20.46 -16.62 4.10
C GLY A 51 21.99 -16.55 4.22
N THR A 52 22.65 -15.53 3.67
CA THR A 52 24.13 -15.51 3.58
C THR A 52 24.84 -14.97 4.82
N LEU A 53 24.17 -14.14 5.63
CA LEU A 53 24.77 -13.48 6.81
C LEU A 53 24.07 -13.84 8.13
N GLY A 54 23.26 -14.89 8.17
CA GLY A 54 22.52 -15.27 9.38
C GLY A 54 21.47 -14.24 9.82
N THR A 55 21.00 -13.40 8.89
CA THR A 55 19.91 -12.46 9.14
C THR A 55 18.61 -13.23 9.34
N THR A 56 17.85 -12.89 10.38
CA THR A 56 16.52 -13.43 10.63
C THR A 56 15.50 -12.30 10.69
N VAL A 57 14.31 -12.56 10.15
CA VAL A 57 13.21 -11.59 10.11
C VAL A 57 11.98 -12.27 10.69
N THR A 58 11.43 -11.69 11.75
CA THR A 58 10.20 -12.15 12.39
C THR A 58 9.20 -11.02 12.46
N GLN A 59 7.95 -11.27 12.07
CA GLN A 59 6.91 -10.24 12.09
C GLN A 59 5.99 -10.42 13.30
N VAL A 60 5.78 -9.34 14.05
CA VAL A 60 4.82 -9.24 15.16
C VAL A 60 3.96 -8.01 14.91
N GLY A 61 2.72 -8.23 14.42
CA GLY A 61 1.86 -7.13 13.97
C GLY A 61 2.50 -6.38 12.80
N ASN A 62 2.64 -5.06 12.93
CA ASN A 62 3.26 -4.17 11.95
C ASN A 62 4.78 -4.02 12.14
N VAL A 63 5.38 -4.74 13.09
CA VAL A 63 6.83 -4.69 13.35
C VAL A 63 7.50 -5.91 12.75
N HIS A 64 8.49 -5.68 11.89
CA HIS A 64 9.42 -6.66 11.38
C HIS A 64 10.72 -6.58 12.19
N ASP A 65 10.88 -7.48 13.15
CA ASP A 65 12.11 -7.59 13.94
C ASP A 65 13.20 -8.26 13.11
N ILE A 66 14.29 -7.53 12.92
CA ILE A 66 15.48 -7.95 12.19
C ILE A 66 16.55 -8.27 13.23
N ASN A 67 16.90 -9.55 13.34
CA ASN A 67 17.84 -10.08 14.32
C ASN A 67 18.97 -10.86 13.64
N GLY A 68 19.90 -11.37 14.46
CA GLY A 68 21.04 -12.16 13.97
C GLY A 68 22.03 -11.26 13.23
N GLY A 69 22.42 -11.67 12.02
CA GLY A 69 23.45 -10.98 11.25
C GLY A 69 24.86 -11.43 11.60
N THR A 70 25.84 -10.87 10.89
CA THR A 70 27.27 -11.17 11.07
C THR A 70 27.97 -9.94 11.63
N ILE A 71 28.75 -10.10 12.70
CA ILE A 71 29.47 -9.00 13.35
C ILE A 71 30.95 -9.05 12.98
N SER A 72 31.51 -7.89 12.62
CA SER A 72 32.97 -7.71 12.44
C SER A 72 33.40 -6.35 12.97
N GLY A 73 34.12 -6.35 14.10
CA GLY A 73 34.40 -5.12 14.86
C GLY A 73 33.09 -4.45 15.30
N ASN A 74 32.98 -3.14 15.07
CA ASN A 74 31.81 -2.34 15.44
C ASN A 74 30.73 -2.32 14.33
N ASN A 75 30.79 -3.27 13.39
CA ASN A 75 29.88 -3.38 12.26
C ASN A 75 29.01 -4.62 12.38
N LEU A 76 27.70 -4.46 12.19
CA LEU A 76 26.72 -5.52 12.08
C LEU A 76 26.22 -5.59 10.64
N PHE A 77 26.37 -6.73 10.00
CA PHE A 77 25.98 -6.93 8.60
C PHE A 77 24.70 -7.76 8.49
N HIS A 78 23.75 -7.26 7.71
CA HIS A 78 22.53 -7.94 7.30
C HIS A 78 22.45 -8.10 5.79
N SER A 79 21.81 -9.18 5.35
CA SER A 79 21.65 -9.49 3.93
C SER A 79 20.25 -9.98 3.63
N PHE A 80 19.59 -9.29 2.72
CA PHE A 80 18.19 -9.48 2.39
C PHE A 80 18.01 -9.89 0.94
N GLY A 81 17.04 -10.76 0.67
CA GLY A 81 16.56 -11.02 -0.68
C GLY A 81 15.71 -9.83 -1.15
N LEU A 82 14.68 -9.50 -0.37
CA LEU A 82 13.80 -8.35 -0.60
C LEU A 82 13.80 -7.46 0.64
N PHE A 83 13.69 -6.15 0.42
CA PHE A 83 13.59 -5.18 1.51
C PHE A 83 12.73 -3.98 1.09
N SER A 84 11.43 -4.04 1.39
CA SER A 84 10.50 -2.90 1.31
C SER A 84 9.71 -2.82 2.61
N VAL A 85 9.41 -1.58 3.04
CA VAL A 85 8.68 -1.30 4.27
C VAL A 85 7.50 -0.40 3.92
N GLY A 86 6.30 -0.96 4.04
CA GLY A 86 5.05 -0.28 3.74
C GLY A 86 4.61 0.72 4.81
N THR A 87 3.63 1.55 4.47
CA THR A 87 3.08 2.57 5.36
C THR A 87 2.56 1.96 6.66
N GLY A 88 3.01 2.50 7.80
CA GLY A 88 2.62 2.03 9.13
C GLY A 88 3.42 0.82 9.63
N ASP A 89 4.20 0.16 8.78
CA ASP A 89 5.10 -0.91 9.18
C ASP A 89 6.45 -0.38 9.67
N VAL A 90 7.14 -1.19 10.48
CA VAL A 90 8.43 -0.86 11.09
C VAL A 90 9.43 -1.98 10.82
N ALA A 91 10.55 -1.67 10.17
CA ALA A 91 11.72 -2.53 10.16
C ALA A 91 12.61 -2.20 11.37
N SER A 92 12.64 -3.09 12.36
CA SER A 92 13.34 -2.89 13.63
C SER A 92 14.63 -3.70 13.67
N PHE A 93 15.76 -3.03 13.46
CA PHE A 93 17.10 -3.61 13.53
C PHE A 93 17.54 -3.75 14.98
N ASN A 94 17.83 -4.97 15.38
CA ASN A 94 18.25 -5.33 16.73
C ASN A 94 19.66 -5.92 16.71
N GLY A 95 20.39 -5.72 17.80
CA GLY A 95 21.74 -6.27 17.95
C GLY A 95 22.34 -5.94 19.32
N PRO A 96 23.56 -6.42 19.60
CA PRO A 96 24.24 -6.11 20.85
C PRO A 96 24.66 -4.63 20.89
N GLY A 97 24.93 -4.13 22.11
CA GLY A 97 25.56 -2.83 22.29
C GLY A 97 26.99 -2.79 21.73
N GLY A 98 27.47 -1.58 21.40
CA GLY A 98 28.81 -1.37 20.84
C GLY A 98 28.89 -1.49 19.31
N ILE A 99 27.78 -1.81 18.64
CA ILE A 99 27.67 -1.67 17.18
C ILE A 99 27.52 -0.19 16.84
N GLU A 100 28.40 0.31 15.97
CA GLU A 100 28.37 1.67 15.43
C GLU A 100 27.69 1.73 14.07
N ASN A 101 27.77 0.65 13.28
CA ASN A 101 27.23 0.62 11.93
C ASN A 101 26.44 -0.67 11.68
N ILE A 102 25.20 -0.51 11.22
CA ILE A 102 24.37 -1.59 10.69
C ILE A 102 24.41 -1.48 9.17
N LEU A 103 25.05 -2.44 8.51
CA LEU A 103 25.19 -2.48 7.05
C LEU A 103 24.25 -3.53 6.47
N SER A 104 23.24 -3.06 5.75
CA SER A 104 22.19 -3.89 5.17
C SER A 104 22.32 -3.90 3.65
N ARG A 105 22.45 -5.07 3.03
CA ARG A 105 22.43 -5.20 1.57
C ARG A 105 21.19 -5.96 1.08
N VAL A 106 20.73 -5.62 -0.12
CA VAL A 106 19.63 -6.31 -0.83
C VAL A 106 20.18 -6.99 -2.08
N THR A 107 19.85 -8.27 -2.28
CA THR A 107 20.42 -9.12 -3.33
C THR A 107 19.40 -9.69 -4.32
N GLY A 108 18.10 -9.58 -4.07
CA GLY A 108 17.04 -10.18 -4.89
C GLY A 108 16.65 -9.40 -6.16
N GLY A 109 17.34 -8.30 -6.48
CA GLY A 109 17.16 -7.57 -7.75
C GLY A 109 15.91 -6.69 -7.86
N GLN A 110 15.12 -6.56 -6.78
CA GLN A 110 13.99 -5.63 -6.73
C GLN A 110 14.35 -4.36 -5.97
N GLN A 111 13.76 -3.23 -6.39
CA GLN A 111 13.91 -1.95 -5.72
C GLN A 111 13.36 -2.02 -4.29
N SER A 112 14.02 -1.33 -3.37
CA SER A 112 13.52 -1.10 -2.02
C SER A 112 12.58 0.10 -2.00
N LEU A 113 11.34 -0.11 -1.56
CA LEU A 113 10.36 0.96 -1.38
C LEU A 113 10.09 1.17 0.10
N ILE A 114 10.31 2.39 0.59
CA ILE A 114 10.36 2.72 2.02
C ILE A 114 9.36 3.83 2.33
N ASP A 115 8.15 3.42 2.72
CA ASP A 115 7.07 4.30 3.18
C ASP A 115 6.76 4.11 4.67
N GLY A 116 7.35 3.07 5.28
CA GLY A 116 7.31 2.81 6.70
C GLY A 116 8.52 3.36 7.47
N THR A 117 8.68 2.87 8.69
CA THR A 117 9.74 3.30 9.59
C THR A 117 10.93 2.34 9.56
N LEU A 118 12.14 2.89 9.38
CA LEU A 118 13.38 2.18 9.66
C LEU A 118 13.84 2.56 11.08
N ARG A 119 13.97 1.58 11.98
CA ARG A 119 14.32 1.79 13.39
C ARG A 119 15.52 0.93 13.79
N SER A 120 16.48 1.51 14.49
CA SER A 120 17.50 0.77 15.24
C SER A 120 17.14 0.76 16.72
N THR A 121 17.24 -0.39 17.38
CA THR A 121 17.19 -0.49 18.85
C THR A 121 18.57 -0.36 19.50
N ILE A 122 19.63 -0.33 18.68
CA ILE A 122 21.01 -0.15 19.12
C ILE A 122 21.29 1.36 19.28
N PRO A 123 21.58 1.87 20.48
CA PRO A 123 21.78 3.29 20.71
C PRO A 123 22.95 3.86 19.91
N GLY A 124 22.69 4.90 19.11
CA GLY A 124 23.73 5.64 18.37
C GLY A 124 24.27 4.94 17.12
N ALA A 125 23.75 3.75 16.75
CA ALA A 125 24.20 3.06 15.56
C ALA A 125 23.69 3.73 14.28
N ASN A 126 24.58 3.89 13.30
CA ASN A 126 24.25 4.31 11.93
C ASN A 126 23.60 3.14 11.18
N LEU A 127 22.63 3.43 10.31
CA LEU A 127 22.03 2.44 9.40
C LEU A 127 22.40 2.77 7.96
N PHE A 128 23.01 1.80 7.27
CA PHE A 128 23.32 1.85 5.85
C PHE A 128 22.46 0.80 5.13
N LEU A 129 21.71 1.23 4.11
CA LEU A 129 20.95 0.34 3.24
C LEU A 129 21.49 0.43 1.82
N LEU A 130 21.95 -0.70 1.28
CA LEU A 130 22.49 -0.82 -0.06
C LEU A 130 21.59 -1.71 -0.90
N ASN A 131 21.07 -1.16 -1.99
CA ASN A 131 20.33 -1.94 -2.98
C ASN A 131 20.75 -1.50 -4.40
N PRO A 132 21.45 -2.34 -5.17
CA PRO A 132 21.82 -2.03 -6.55
C PRO A 132 20.63 -1.74 -7.48
N ALA A 133 19.44 -2.26 -7.16
CA ALA A 133 18.21 -1.98 -7.89
C ALA A 133 17.55 -0.64 -7.48
N GLY A 134 18.12 0.08 -6.51
CA GLY A 134 17.66 1.38 -6.04
C GLY A 134 16.90 1.33 -4.71
N VAL A 135 16.78 2.50 -4.09
CA VAL A 135 15.99 2.74 -2.88
C VAL A 135 15.14 3.98 -3.11
N LEU A 136 13.82 3.87 -2.91
CA LEU A 136 12.86 4.98 -3.00
C LEU A 136 12.21 5.20 -1.64
N PHE A 137 12.05 6.47 -1.26
CA PHE A 137 11.41 6.89 -0.02
C PHE A 137 10.17 7.74 -0.32
N GLY A 138 9.07 7.50 0.38
CA GLY A 138 7.86 8.33 0.34
C GLY A 138 7.11 8.26 -0.98
N SER A 139 6.95 7.05 -1.52
CA SER A 139 6.17 6.76 -2.73
C SER A 139 4.67 6.91 -2.57
#